data_AF-A0A7S1ZTB3-F1
#
_entry.id   AF-A0A7S1ZTB3-F1
#
_cell.length_a   1.000
_cell.length_b   1.000
_cell.length_c   1.000
_cell.angle_alpha   90.00
_cell.angle_beta   90.00
_cell.angle_gamma   90.00
#
_symmetry.space_group_name_H-M   'P 1'
#
loop_
_entity.id
_entity.type
_entity.pdbx_description
1 polymer ?
#
loop_
_entity_poly.entity_id
_entity_poly.type
_entity_poly.pdbx_seq_one_letter_code
_entity_poly.pdbx_strand_id
1 'polypeptide(L)'
;RYIMALLYFSTGGETWAGKKQSDLNALDCMFWGGRICFWPSFNGIKMERSGPTTYLSPTSHECSWEGVGCSEGSHNVAAIYLAENNLTGTIPSEVSVLDL
;
A
#
# COMPACT_ATOMS: atom_id res chain seq x y z
N ARG A 1 1.90 11.68 -5.42
CA ARG A 1 0.80 12.11 -4.50
C ARG A 1 -0.60 12.23 -5.12
N TYR A 2 -0.84 12.99 -6.20
CA TYR A 2 -2.22 13.23 -6.71
C TYR A 2 -3.03 11.95 -6.96
N ILE A 3 -2.47 11.02 -7.75
CA ILE A 3 -3.16 9.76 -8.10
C ILE A 3 -3.50 8.94 -6.85
N MET A 4 -2.60 8.92 -5.86
CA MET A 4 -2.83 8.22 -4.59
C MET A 4 -3.97 8.84 -3.80
N ALA A 5 -4.10 10.17 -3.84
CA ALA A 5 -5.20 10.88 -3.20
C ALA A 5 -6.52 10.65 -3.93
N LEU A 6 -6.50 10.62 -5.26
CA LEU A 6 -7.67 10.26 -6.05
C LEU A 6 -8.12 8.83 -5.70
N LEU A 7 -7.22 7.86 -5.67
CA LEU A 7 -7.53 6.49 -5.25
C LEU A 7 -8.17 6.43 -3.87
N TYR A 8 -7.63 7.16 -2.89
CA TYR A 8 -8.17 7.22 -1.54
C TYR A 8 -9.61 7.75 -1.52
N PHE A 9 -9.86 8.94 -2.07
CA PHE A 9 -11.19 9.54 -2.02
C PHE A 9 -12.20 8.83 -2.94
N SER A 10 -11.76 8.28 -4.08
CA SER A 10 -12.65 7.52 -4.98
C SER A 10 -13.04 6.15 -4.45
N THR A 11 -12.34 5.64 -3.43
CA THR A 11 -12.60 4.30 -2.87
C THR A 11 -12.98 4.28 -1.39
N GLY A 12 -13.39 5.44 -0.84
CA GLY A 12 -13.85 5.56 0.54
C GLY A 12 -12.74 5.34 1.56
N GLY A 13 -11.58 5.96 1.33
CA GLY A 13 -10.35 5.88 2.11
C GLY A 13 -10.50 6.05 3.62
N GLU A 14 -11.50 6.80 4.05
CA GLU A 14 -11.86 7.01 5.45
C GLU A 14 -12.49 5.77 6.11
N THR A 15 -13.02 4.84 5.32
CA THR A 15 -13.64 3.58 5.76
C THR A 15 -12.76 2.35 5.52
N TRP A 16 -11.55 2.57 5.02
CA TRP A 16 -10.55 1.54 4.82
C TRP A 16 -10.28 0.80 6.13
N ALA A 17 -10.57 -0.50 6.15
CA ALA A 17 -10.55 -1.36 7.35
C ALA A 17 -9.49 -2.46 7.26
N GLY A 18 -8.51 -2.28 6.39
CA GLY A 18 -7.44 -3.22 6.11
C GLY A 18 -6.69 -3.57 7.37
N LYS A 19 -6.25 -4.83 7.44
CA LYS A 19 -5.42 -5.28 8.55
C LYS A 19 -4.11 -4.51 8.53
N LYS A 20 -3.82 -3.83 9.64
CA LYS A 20 -2.52 -3.20 9.83
C LYS A 20 -1.43 -4.25 9.80
N GLN A 21 -0.22 -3.87 9.41
CA GLN A 21 0.93 -4.77 9.44
C GLN A 21 1.15 -5.41 10.83
N SER A 22 0.77 -4.71 11.91
CA SER A 22 0.77 -5.22 13.29
C SER A 22 -0.30 -6.27 13.59
N ASP A 23 -1.38 -6.27 12.81
CA ASP A 23 -2.57 -7.09 13.00
C ASP A 23 -2.57 -8.30 12.05
N LEU A 24 -1.61 -8.36 11.12
CA LEU A 24 -1.38 -9.49 10.23
C LEU A 24 -0.80 -10.69 11.00
N ASN A 25 -1.46 -11.83 10.89
CA ASN A 25 -0.93 -13.11 11.37
C ASN A 25 -0.21 -13.88 10.25
N ALA A 26 0.47 -14.98 10.60
CA ALA A 26 1.22 -15.79 9.64
C ALA A 26 0.38 -16.35 8.48
N LEU A 27 -0.94 -16.54 8.65
CA LEU A 27 -1.86 -16.99 7.59
C LEU A 27 -2.29 -15.85 6.66
N ASP A 28 -2.51 -14.64 7.20
CA ASP A 28 -2.74 -13.44 6.38
C ASP A 28 -1.56 -13.27 5.41
N CYS A 29 -0.34 -13.50 5.89
CA CYS A 29 0.87 -13.46 5.06
C CYS A 29 0.85 -14.45 3.88
N MET A 30 0.14 -15.57 3.97
CA MET A 30 0.11 -16.62 2.94
C MET A 30 -0.88 -16.32 1.80
N PHE A 31 -2.00 -15.66 2.09
CA PHE A 31 -3.01 -15.29 1.08
C PHE A 31 -2.54 -14.17 0.14
N TRP A 32 -1.56 -13.41 0.58
CA TRP A 32 -0.84 -12.42 -0.22
C TRP A 32 0.48 -12.97 -0.78
N GLY A 33 0.50 -14.28 -1.07
CA GLY A 33 1.61 -14.99 -1.69
C GLY A 33 2.87 -15.11 -0.82
N GLY A 34 2.78 -14.98 0.51
CA GLY A 34 3.94 -15.02 1.41
C GLY A 34 4.78 -13.74 1.42
N ARG A 35 4.39 -12.70 0.66
CA ARG A 35 5.31 -11.60 0.30
C ARG A 35 5.32 -10.42 1.27
N ILE A 36 4.21 -10.13 1.96
CA ILE A 36 4.12 -8.88 2.73
C ILE A 36 4.64 -8.95 4.17
N CYS A 37 4.76 -10.13 4.75
CA CYS A 37 5.18 -10.24 6.16
C CYS A 37 6.60 -10.74 6.39
N PHE A 38 7.26 -11.32 5.38
CA PHE A 38 8.58 -11.94 5.58
C PHE A 38 9.70 -11.31 4.75
N TRP A 39 9.43 -10.31 3.92
CA TRP A 39 10.47 -9.72 3.10
C TRP A 39 10.44 -8.20 3.23
N PRO A 40 11.48 -7.57 3.83
CA PRO A 40 11.64 -6.12 3.73
C PRO A 40 11.74 -5.66 2.27
N SER A 41 12.09 -6.55 1.33
CA SER A 41 12.04 -6.31 -0.11
C SER A 41 11.78 -7.58 -0.92
N PHE A 42 10.91 -7.52 -1.94
CA PHE A 42 10.67 -8.61 -2.88
C PHE A 42 10.85 -8.14 -4.33
N ASN A 43 11.67 -8.84 -5.12
CA ASN A 43 11.99 -8.45 -6.51
C ASN A 43 12.42 -6.96 -6.63
N GLY A 44 13.13 -6.45 -5.62
CA GLY A 44 13.54 -5.04 -5.57
C GLY A 44 12.44 -4.07 -5.15
N ILE A 45 11.29 -4.54 -4.64
CA ILE A 45 10.21 -3.73 -4.07
C ILE A 45 10.27 -3.83 -2.55
N LYS A 46 10.67 -2.73 -1.90
CA LYS A 46 10.72 -2.56 -0.45
C LYS A 46 9.35 -2.16 0.11
N MET A 47 8.93 -2.84 1.18
CA MET A 47 7.76 -2.49 1.98
C MET A 47 8.25 -2.02 3.35
N GLU A 48 7.88 -0.82 3.79
CA GLU A 48 8.37 -0.30 5.06
C GLU A 48 7.57 -0.83 6.25
N ARG A 49 8.26 -1.50 7.18
CA ARG A 49 7.68 -2.15 8.36
C ARG A 49 7.31 -1.17 9.49
N SER A 50 7.79 0.07 9.39
CA SER A 50 7.69 1.11 10.41
C SER A 50 7.48 2.49 9.77
N GLY A 51 6.50 2.57 8.88
CA GLY A 51 5.99 3.83 8.39
C GLY A 51 4.78 4.30 9.20
N PRO A 52 4.28 5.53 9.01
CA PRO A 52 2.98 5.90 9.55
C PRO A 52 1.92 4.90 9.12
N THR A 53 1.13 4.44 10.09
CA THR A 53 0.02 3.48 9.97
C THR A 53 -1.19 4.05 9.21
N THR A 54 -0.95 5.05 8.37
CA THR A 54 -1.99 5.84 7.71
C THR A 54 -1.56 6.11 6.28
N TYR A 55 -2.41 5.67 5.36
CA TYR A 55 -2.35 6.05 3.97
C TYR A 55 -2.57 7.57 3.82
N LEU A 56 -1.92 8.21 2.84
CA LEU A 56 -2.06 9.65 2.55
C LEU A 56 -1.60 10.57 3.69
N SER A 57 -0.54 10.20 4.41
CA SER A 57 0.03 11.06 5.43
C SER A 57 0.69 12.31 4.81
N PRO A 58 0.39 13.53 5.29
CA PRO A 58 0.90 14.77 4.72
C PRO A 58 2.40 14.99 4.97
N THR A 59 2.93 14.37 6.02
CA THR A 59 4.30 14.60 6.52
C THR A 59 5.28 13.50 6.15
N SER A 60 4.81 12.36 5.63
CA SER A 60 5.66 11.22 5.29
C SER A 60 5.78 11.00 3.79
N HIS A 61 6.78 10.20 3.40
CA HIS A 61 6.95 9.74 2.03
C HIS A 61 5.99 8.60 1.71
N GLU A 62 5.59 8.49 0.44
CA GLU A 62 4.63 7.47 -0.04
C GLU A 62 5.07 6.04 0.27
N CYS A 63 6.38 5.77 0.23
CA CYS A 63 6.96 4.46 0.55
C CYS A 63 6.80 4.03 2.01
N SER A 64 6.50 4.99 2.88
CA SER A 64 6.24 4.73 4.30
C SER A 64 4.74 4.59 4.57
N TRP A 65 3.89 4.69 3.54
CA TRP A 65 2.45 4.51 3.71
C TRP A 65 2.11 3.03 3.81
N GLU A 66 1.07 2.76 4.59
CA GLU A 66 0.55 1.40 4.73
C GLU A 66 0.03 0.87 3.39
N GLY A 67 0.45 -0.34 3.03
CA GLY A 67 0.08 -0.98 1.78
C GLY A 67 0.80 -0.42 0.54
N VAL A 68 1.82 0.43 0.70
CA VAL A 68 2.61 0.96 -0.44
C VAL A 68 4.02 0.37 -0.43
N GLY A 69 4.40 -0.20 -1.57
CA GLY A 69 5.75 -0.70 -1.82
C GLY A 69 6.48 0.19 -2.81
N CYS A 70 7.76 0.40 -2.56
CA CYS A 70 8.61 1.20 -3.43
C CYS A 70 9.82 0.43 -3.95
N SER A 71 10.29 0.77 -5.15
CA SER A 71 11.52 0.22 -5.68
C SER A 71 12.72 0.60 -4.82
N GLU A 72 13.58 -0.37 -4.48
CA GLU A 72 14.81 -0.16 -3.70
C GLU A 72 15.81 0.76 -4.41
N GLY A 73 15.79 0.79 -5.74
CA GLY A 73 16.73 1.58 -6.53
C GLY A 73 16.30 3.04 -6.75
N SER A 74 15.00 3.31 -6.89
CA SER A 74 14.48 4.62 -7.27
C SER A 74 13.63 5.31 -6.20
N HIS A 75 13.21 4.59 -5.15
CA HIS A 75 12.20 5.07 -4.18
C HIS A 75 10.86 5.48 -4.81
N ASN A 76 10.58 5.05 -6.04
CA ASN A 76 9.27 5.23 -6.66
C ASN A 76 8.30 4.16 -6.16
N VAL A 77 7.03 4.52 -6.03
CA VAL A 77 5.95 3.56 -5.76
C VAL A 77 5.93 2.54 -6.88
N ALA A 78 6.10 1.26 -6.53
CA ALA A 78 6.14 0.12 -7.43
C ALA A 78 5.06 -0.93 -7.10
N ALA A 79 4.41 -0.80 -5.94
CA ALA A 79 3.30 -1.66 -5.58
C ALA A 79 2.31 -0.92 -4.68
N ILE A 80 1.02 -1.20 -4.86
CA ILE A 80 -0.05 -0.77 -3.97
C ILE A 80 -0.88 -1.99 -3.62
N TYR A 81 -1.23 -2.08 -2.35
CA TYR A 81 -1.77 -3.27 -1.75
C TYR A 81 -2.91 -2.88 -0.82
N LEU A 82 -4.13 -3.18 -1.26
CA LEU A 82 -5.36 -2.73 -0.60
C LEU A 82 -6.45 -3.82 -0.57
N ALA A 83 -6.12 -5.08 -0.85
CA ALA A 83 -7.06 -6.17 -0.65
C ALA A 83 -7.49 -6.27 0.82
N GLU A 84 -8.72 -6.74 1.01
CA GLU A 84 -9.40 -6.78 2.31
C GLU A 84 -9.53 -5.42 3.00
N ASN A 85 -9.25 -4.31 2.31
CA ASN A 85 -9.31 -2.97 2.87
C ASN A 85 -10.69 -2.31 2.75
N ASN A 86 -11.75 -3.11 2.56
CA ASN A 86 -13.13 -2.62 2.41
C ASN A 86 -13.27 -1.48 1.37
N LEU A 87 -12.58 -1.60 0.24
CA LEU A 87 -12.66 -0.62 -0.84
C LEU A 87 -14.11 -0.50 -1.34
N THR A 88 -14.60 0.73 -1.42
CA THR A 88 -15.91 1.03 -2.00
C THR A 88 -15.74 1.82 -3.29
N GLY A 89 -16.83 2.20 -3.97
CA GLY A 89 -16.74 3.07 -5.16
C GLY A 89 -16.04 2.42 -6.36
N THR A 90 -15.21 3.20 -7.05
CA THR A 90 -14.57 2.81 -8.31
C THR A 90 -13.07 3.08 -8.28
N ILE A 91 -12.28 2.15 -8.82
CA ILE A 91 -10.83 2.35 -9.00
C ILE A 91 -10.63 3.35 -10.16
N PRO A 92 -10.01 4.52 -9.91
CA PRO A 92 -9.79 5.53 -10.95
C PRO A 92 -8.79 5.02 -12.00
N SER A 93 -9.07 5.29 -13.27
CA SER A 93 -8.23 4.86 -14.40
C SER A 93 -6.82 5.44 -14.36
N GLU A 94 -6.67 6.59 -13.71
CA GLU A 94 -5.44 7.35 -13.51
C GLU A 94 -4.39 6.55 -12.72
N VAL A 95 -4.81 5.52 -11.98
CA VAL A 95 -3.90 4.57 -11.31
C VAL A 95 -3.00 3.85 -12.32
N SER A 96 -3.46 3.67 -13.57
CA SER A 96 -2.65 3.06 -14.64
C SER A 96 -1.45 3.90 -15.06
N VAL A 97 -1.40 5.18 -14.69
CA VAL A 97 -0.27 6.08 -14.97
C VAL A 97 0.84 5.92 -13.92
N LEU A 98 0.58 5.22 -12.82
CA LEU A 98 1.64 4.82 -11.91
C LEU A 98 2.52 3.78 -12.60
N ASP A 99 3.79 4.09 -12.70
CA ASP A 99 4.81 3.20 -13.28
C ASP A 99 5.18 2.15 -12.22
N LEU A 100 4.31 1.15 -12.06
CA LEU A 100 4.38 0.07 -11.06
C LEU A 100 5.23 -1.11 -11.54
#